data_AF-A0A7W1CBX8-F1
#
_entry.id   AF-A0A7W1CBX8-F1
#
_cell.length_a   1.000
_cell.length_b   1.000
_cell.length_c   1.000
_cell.angle_alpha   90.00
_cell.angle_beta   90.00
_cell.angle_gamma   90.00
#
_symmetry.space_group_name_H-M   'P 1'
#
loop_
_entity.id
_entity.type
_entity.pdbx_description
1 polymer ?
#
loop_
_entity_poly.entity_id
_entity_poly.type
_entity_poly.pdbx_seq_one_letter_code
_entity_poly.pdbx_strand_id
1 'polypeptide(L)' 'MLEDKYGRIREIAEAPDGSIYFSTSNRDGRGNAAKEDDRILRLVPIK' A
#
# COMPACT_ATOMS: atom_id res chain seq x y z
N MET A 1 7.26 4.42 8.81
CA MET A 1 6.64 4.92 7.57
C MET A 1 5.86 3.77 6.90
N LEU A 2 5.04 3.99 5.86
CA LEU A 2 4.21 2.91 5.29
C LEU A 2 5.06 1.78 4.69
N GLU A 3 6.17 2.15 4.07
CA GLU A 3 7.12 1.24 3.44
C GLU A 3 7.84 0.33 4.44
N ASP A 4 8.05 0.77 5.67
CA ASP A 4 8.63 -0.08 6.73
C ASP A 4 7.70 -1.24 7.09
N LYS A 5 6.39 -1.05 6.91
CA LYS A 5 5.36 -2.03 7.28
C LYS A 5 4.90 -2.89 6.09
N TYR A 6 4.81 -2.30 4.91
CA TYR A 6 4.20 -2.93 3.73
C TYR A 6 5.17 -3.10 2.55
N GLY A 7 6.40 -2.61 2.66
CA GLY A 7 7.40 -2.69 1.60
C GLY A 7 7.20 -1.64 0.51
N ARG A 8 7.46 -2.02 -0.74
CA ARG A 8 7.47 -1.13 -1.91
C ARG A 8 6.06 -0.62 -2.19
N ILE A 9 5.88 0.69 -2.14
CA ILE A 9 4.62 1.36 -2.53
C ILE A 9 4.72 1.78 -4.00
N ARG A 10 3.66 1.57 -4.78
CA ARG A 10 3.66 1.81 -6.24
C ARG A 10 2.72 2.93 -6.66
N GLU A 11 1.53 2.98 -6.09
CA GLU A 11 0.51 3.95 -6.45
C GLU A 11 -0.28 4.38 -5.21
N ILE A 12 -0.76 5.63 -5.23
CA ILE A 12 -1.55 6.26 -4.18
C ILE A 12 -2.69 7.02 -4.85
N ALA A 13 -3.90 6.90 -4.29
CA ALA A 13 -5.06 7.65 -4.74
C ALA A 13 -5.91 8.07 -3.53
N GLU A 14 -6.42 9.30 -3.56
CA GLU A 14 -7.41 9.78 -2.61
C GLU A 14 -8.82 9.43 -3.10
N ALA A 15 -9.65 8.90 -2.21
CA ALA A 15 -11.05 8.63 -2.48
C ALA A 15 -11.92 9.85 -2.14
N PRO A 16 -13.15 9.97 -2.70
CA PRO A 16 -14.03 11.10 -2.42
C PRO A 16 -14.40 11.30 -0.95
N ASP A 17 -14.26 10.27 -0.11
CA ASP A 17 -14.50 10.34 1.34
C ASP A 17 -13.25 10.74 2.15
N GLY A 18 -12.18 11.16 1.48
CA GLY A 18 -10.92 11.59 2.09
C GLY A 18 -10.03 10.44 2.59
N SER A 19 -10.43 9.18 2.37
CA SER A 19 -9.54 8.05 2.63
C SER A 19 -8.47 7.89 1.54
N ILE A 20 -7.31 7.39 1.92
CA ILE A 20 -6.20 7.17 1.00
C ILE A 20 -6.09 5.68 0.67
N TYR A 21 -6.14 5.34 -0.60
CA TYR A 21 -5.79 4.02 -1.11
C TYR A 21 -4.34 4.00 -1.56
N PHE A 22 -3.65 2.88 -1.35
CA PHE A 22 -2.33 2.67 -1.92
C PHE A 22 -2.11 1.20 -2.28
N SER A 23 -1.26 0.97 -3.29
CA SER A 23 -0.85 -0.37 -3.73
C SER A 23 0.59 -0.68 -3.34
N THR A 24 0.84 -1.94 -3.00
CA THR A 24 2.19 -2.49 -2.85
C THR A 24 2.66 -3.13 -4.15
N SER A 25 3.98 -3.24 -4.35
CA SER A 25 4.58 -3.87 -5.53
C SER A 25 5.86 -4.61 -5.14
N ASN A 26 5.73 -5.51 -4.17
CA ASN A 26 6.81 -6.34 -3.64
C ASN A 26 7.12 -7.52 -4.58
N ARG A 27 6.17 -7.93 -5.43
CA ARG A 27 6.37 -8.99 -6.43
C ARG A 27 6.96 -8.50 -7.76
N ASP A 28 7.46 -7.27 -7.81
CA ASP A 28 8.05 -6.68 -9.04
C ASP A 28 9.48 -7.13 -9.35
N GLY A 29 9.98 -8.13 -8.62
CA GLY A 29 11.33 -8.68 -8.78
C GLY A 29 12.44 -7.91 -8.07
N ARG A 30 12.11 -6.85 -7.31
CA ARG A 30 13.09 -6.00 -6.60
C ARG A 30 13.04 -6.12 -5.08
N GLY A 31 12.32 -7.11 -4.54
CA GLY A 31 12.15 -7.29 -3.10
C GLY A 31 11.83 -8.73 -2.71
N ASN A 32 11.70 -8.95 -1.40
CA ASN A 32 11.29 -10.23 -0.82
C ASN A 32 9.80 -10.17 -0.52
N ALA A 33 8.98 -10.58 -1.49
CA ALA A 33 7.53 -10.55 -1.35
C ALA A 33 7.04 -11.53 -0.28
N ALA A 34 6.11 -11.07 0.56
CA ALA A 34 5.37 -11.94 1.46
C ALA A 34 4.34 -12.78 0.70
N LYS A 35 3.81 -13.82 1.35
CA LYS A 35 2.80 -14.70 0.76
C LYS A 35 1.53 -13.94 0.36
N GLU A 36 1.18 -12.94 1.16
CA GLU A 36 -0.03 -12.14 1.00
C GLU A 36 0.16 -10.88 0.12
N ASP A 37 1.36 -10.64 -0.40
CA ASP A 37 1.59 -9.57 -1.38
C ASP A 37 1.08 -9.97 -2.79
N ASP A 38 0.82 -9.04 -3.70
CA ASP A 38 0.67 -7.61 -3.47
C ASP A 38 -0.75 -7.28 -2.94
N ARG A 39 -0.86 -6.12 -2.31
CA ARG A 39 -2.05 -5.65 -1.58
C ARG A 39 -2.45 -4.24 -2.02
N ILE A 40 -3.75 -4.00 -2.08
CA ILE A 40 -4.35 -2.66 -2.07
C ILE A 40 -4.86 -2.41 -0.66
N LEU A 41 -4.38 -1.35 -0.02
CA LEU A 41 -4.72 -0.98 1.35
C LEU A 41 -5.43 0.37 1.38
N ARG A 42 -6.19 0.61 2.45
CA ARG A 42 -6.94 1.84 2.68
C ARG A 42 -6.60 2.43 4.05
N LEU A 43 -6.21 3.70 4.08
CA LEU A 43 -6.06 4.50 5.28
C LEU A 43 -7.30 5.36 5.46
N VAL A 44 -7.98 5.18 6.57
CA VAL A 44 -9.19 5.94 6.92
C VAL A 44 -8.83 6.98 7.98
N PRO A 45 -9.11 8.27 7.75
CA PRO A 45 -8.95 9.29 8.79
C PRO A 45 -9.79 8.93 10.00
N ILE A 46 -9.17 8.94 11.17
CA ILE A 46 -9.90 8.86 12.44
C ILE A 46 -10.38 10.27 12.76
N LYS A 47 -11.66 10.43 13.10
CA LYS A 47 -12.21 11.72 13.56
C LYS A 47 -11.65 12.11 14.92
#